data_AF-A0AAW2CN86-F1
#
_entry.id   AF-A0AAW2CN86-F1
#
_cell.length_a   1.000
_cell.length_b   1.000
_cell.length_c   1.000
_cell.angle_alpha   90.00
_cell.angle_beta   90.00
_cell.angle_gamma   90.00
#
_symmetry.space_group_name_H-M   'P 1'
#
loop_
_entity.id
_entity.type
_entity.pdbx_description
1 polymer ?
#
loop_
_entity_poly.entity_id
_entity_poly.type
_entity_poly.pdbx_seq_one_letter_code
_entity_poly.pdbx_strand_id
1 'polypeptide(L)'
;MGMGWDPISNTVTASEDAWAAAFTYNSEVELEIAIAYVQLCIEYMQKYYMKRPMCTSILSGRSYVIEVLEGNPQVCYDIFRMDKTIFWHLCNELKWLHLLEEDIGIVLVEEAIGTVLFIIGHNADYQLTANRFQHSLETIQRWFRHALCAIHTLGCLIIWPDANAAELPHSL
;
A
#
# COMPACT_ATOMS: atom_id res chain seq x y z
N MET A 1 -13.49 45.48 43.13
CA MET A 1 -14.91 45.88 43.03
C MET A 1 -15.57 44.93 42.05
N GLY A 2 -16.50 44.11 42.50
CA GLY A 2 -17.09 43.02 41.69
C GLY A 2 -18.47 43.40 41.13
N MET A 3 -18.99 42.57 40.23
CA MET A 3 -20.34 42.71 39.69
C MET A 3 -21.38 42.45 40.79
N GLY A 4 -22.30 43.39 41.01
CA GLY A 4 -23.38 43.29 42.00
C GLY A 4 -24.75 43.25 41.32
N TRP A 5 -25.59 42.28 41.72
CA TRP A 5 -26.96 42.18 41.24
C TRP A 5 -27.84 43.21 41.95
N ASP A 6 -28.53 44.06 41.19
CA ASP A 6 -29.53 44.98 41.70
C ASP A 6 -30.94 44.36 41.58
N PRO A 7 -31.58 44.00 42.70
CA PRO A 7 -32.91 43.39 42.70
C PRO A 7 -34.02 44.33 42.20
N ILE A 8 -33.79 45.65 42.27
CA ILE A 8 -34.84 46.66 42.03
C ILE A 8 -35.00 46.91 40.54
N SER A 9 -33.90 47.11 39.82
CA SER A 9 -33.89 47.25 38.36
C SER A 9 -33.85 45.91 37.62
N ASN A 10 -33.59 44.81 38.35
CA ASN A 10 -33.30 43.49 37.80
C ASN A 10 -32.12 43.53 36.81
N THR A 11 -31.09 44.33 37.11
CA THR A 11 -29.89 44.46 36.28
C THR A 11 -28.63 44.20 37.10
N VAL A 12 -27.55 43.82 36.42
CA VAL A 12 -26.24 43.71 37.05
C VAL A 12 -25.55 45.07 36.95
N THR A 13 -25.14 45.63 38.09
CA THR A 13 -24.34 46.86 38.13
C THR A 13 -22.86 46.51 38.28
N ALA A 14 -22.03 46.99 37.37
CA ALA A 14 -20.58 46.86 37.43
C ALA A 14 -19.92 48.09 36.80
N SER A 15 -18.65 48.35 37.13
CA SER A 15 -17.89 49.40 36.47
C SER A 15 -17.67 49.07 34.99
N GLU A 16 -17.49 50.08 34.16
CA GLU A 16 -17.21 49.92 32.74
C GLU A 16 -15.95 49.06 32.51
N ASP A 17 -14.93 49.24 33.36
CA ASP A 17 -13.72 48.40 33.39
C ASP A 17 -14.02 46.92 33.70
N ALA A 18 -14.98 46.65 34.59
CA ALA A 18 -15.36 45.28 34.97
C ALA A 18 -16.15 44.58 33.85
N TRP A 19 -17.00 45.32 33.13
CA TRP A 19 -17.65 44.82 31.93
C TRP A 19 -16.65 44.55 30.81
N ALA A 20 -15.74 45.49 30.55
CA ALA A 20 -14.69 45.33 29.54
C ALA A 20 -13.81 44.09 29.81
N ALA A 21 -13.41 43.86 31.06
CA ALA A 21 -12.65 42.68 31.45
C ALA A 21 -13.44 41.37 31.24
N ALA A 22 -14.73 41.34 31.57
CA ALA A 22 -15.56 40.15 31.39
C ALA A 22 -15.85 39.83 29.92
N PHE A 23 -16.10 40.84 29.09
CA PHE A 23 -16.25 40.66 27.64
C PHE A 23 -14.94 40.21 26.99
N THR A 24 -13.80 40.75 27.43
CA THR A 24 -12.48 40.34 26.94
C THR A 24 -12.19 38.87 27.32
N TYR A 25 -12.44 38.48 28.57
CA TYR A 25 -12.28 37.11 29.04
C TYR A 25 -13.19 36.11 28.31
N ASN A 26 -14.48 36.44 28.14
CA ASN A 26 -15.42 35.56 27.43
C ASN A 26 -15.05 35.42 25.94
N SER A 27 -14.61 36.51 25.31
CA SER A 27 -14.08 36.50 23.93
C SER A 27 -12.81 35.66 23.80
N GLU A 28 -11.93 35.66 24.81
CA GLU A 28 -10.70 34.86 24.82
C GLU A 28 -11.02 33.37 24.97
N VAL A 29 -11.97 33.01 25.85
CA VAL A 29 -12.44 31.63 26.04
C VAL A 29 -13.16 31.11 24.78
N GLU A 30 -14.01 31.91 24.14
CA GLU A 30 -14.66 31.54 22.89
C GLU A 30 -13.63 31.32 21.76
N LEU A 31 -12.58 32.15 21.71
CA LEU A 31 -11.48 32.00 20.77
C LEU A 31 -10.68 30.72 21.04
N GLU A 32 -10.39 30.38 22.29
CA GLU A 32 -9.71 29.13 22.67
C GLU A 32 -10.52 27.89 22.26
N ILE A 33 -11.84 27.90 22.51
CA ILE A 33 -12.73 26.81 22.10
C ILE A 33 -12.75 26.68 20.56
N ALA A 34 -12.84 27.80 19.84
CA ALA A 34 -12.81 27.81 18.39
C ALA A 34 -11.47 27.28 17.84
N ILE A 35 -10.34 27.67 18.44
CA ILE A 35 -9.00 27.17 18.08
C ILE A 35 -8.90 25.65 18.32
N ALA A 36 -9.34 25.17 19.48
CA ALA A 36 -9.33 23.74 19.80
C ALA A 36 -10.19 22.93 18.83
N TYR A 37 -11.37 23.45 18.46
CA TYR A 37 -12.25 22.82 17.48
C TYR A 37 -11.62 22.78 16.09
N VAL A 38 -11.02 23.88 15.62
CA VAL A 38 -10.30 23.93 14.33
C VAL A 38 -9.12 22.97 14.32
N GLN A 39 -8.34 22.91 15.40
CA GLN A 39 -7.22 21.98 15.54
C GLN A 39 -7.69 20.52 15.44
N LEU A 40 -8.77 20.17 16.14
CA LEU A 40 -9.39 18.85 16.05
C LEU A 40 -9.87 18.53 14.62
N CYS A 41 -10.49 19.49 13.94
CA CYS A 41 -10.89 19.34 12.54
C CYS A 41 -9.69 19.11 11.63
N ILE A 42 -8.58 19.85 11.81
CA ILE A 42 -7.35 19.66 11.04
C ILE A 42 -6.78 18.26 11.26
N GLU A 43 -6.70 17.79 12.51
CA GLU A 43 -6.19 16.45 12.83
C GLU A 43 -7.06 15.33 12.24
N TYR A 44 -8.39 15.49 12.31
CA TYR A 44 -9.33 14.58 11.68
C TYR A 44 -9.14 14.57 10.15
N MET A 45 -9.08 15.74 9.51
CA MET A 45 -8.86 15.84 8.07
C MET A 45 -7.50 15.25 7.65
N GLN A 46 -6.44 15.49 8.42
CA GLN A 46 -5.13 14.92 8.15
C GLN A 46 -5.10 13.40 8.25
N LYS A 47 -5.80 12.83 9.24
CA LYS A 47 -5.81 11.38 9.47
C LYS A 47 -6.66 10.62 8.45
N TYR A 48 -7.83 11.16 8.10
CA TYR A 48 -8.82 10.41 7.31
C TYR A 48 -8.86 10.82 5.83
N TYR A 49 -8.61 12.10 5.51
CA TYR A 49 -8.74 12.63 4.15
C TYR A 49 -7.39 12.90 3.49
N MET A 50 -6.43 13.50 4.19
CA MET A 50 -5.07 13.73 3.68
C MET A 50 -4.18 12.52 3.98
N LYS A 51 -4.59 11.35 3.47
CA LYS A 51 -3.81 10.12 3.62
C LYS A 51 -2.40 10.36 3.09
N ARG A 52 -1.40 10.25 3.97
CA ARG A 52 0.01 10.34 3.56
C ARG A 52 0.29 9.19 2.59
N PRO A 53 0.83 9.47 1.39
CA PRO A 53 1.19 8.41 0.46
C PRO A 53 2.22 7.50 1.15
N MET A 54 1.92 6.21 1.22
CA MET A 54 2.84 5.20 1.78
C MET A 54 3.93 4.83 0.76
N CYS A 55 3.64 5.03 -0.53
CA CYS A 55 4.54 4.77 -1.64
C CYS A 55 5.10 6.10 -2.14
N THR A 56 6.30 6.45 -1.69
CA THR A 56 6.97 7.73 -2.01
C THR A 56 8.30 7.55 -2.74
N SER A 57 8.69 6.31 -3.05
CA SER A 57 9.91 6.07 -3.82
C SER A 57 9.72 6.56 -5.25
N ILE A 58 10.77 7.16 -5.81
CA ILE A 58 10.83 7.49 -7.23
C ILE A 58 10.88 6.22 -8.10
N LEU A 59 11.37 5.12 -7.54
CA LEU A 59 11.47 3.84 -8.21
C LEU A 59 10.17 3.07 -8.03
N SER A 60 9.31 3.09 -9.06
CA SER A 60 8.10 2.26 -9.14
C SER A 60 8.46 0.77 -9.14
N GLY A 61 7.53 -0.12 -8.79
CA GLY A 61 7.80 -1.57 -8.83
C GLY A 61 8.16 -2.06 -10.23
N ARG A 62 7.53 -1.53 -11.29
CA ARG A 62 7.96 -1.75 -12.68
C ARG A 62 9.41 -1.34 -12.91
N SER A 63 9.78 -0.12 -12.53
CA SER A 63 11.15 0.39 -12.70
C SER A 63 12.15 -0.43 -11.91
N TYR A 64 11.78 -0.90 -10.72
CA TYR A 64 12.60 -1.77 -9.89
C TYR A 64 12.85 -3.13 -10.58
N VAL A 65 11.83 -3.76 -11.14
CA VAL A 65 12.01 -5.03 -11.86
C VAL A 65 12.93 -4.83 -13.08
N ILE A 66 12.75 -3.75 -13.83
CA ILE A 66 13.64 -3.41 -14.96
C ILE A 66 15.08 -3.23 -14.46
N GLU A 67 15.30 -2.46 -13.39
CA GLU A 67 16.62 -2.25 -12.81
C GLU A 67 17.31 -3.57 -12.41
N VAL A 68 16.57 -4.49 -11.77
CA VAL A 68 17.10 -5.81 -11.37
C VAL A 68 17.43 -6.66 -12.58
N LEU A 69 16.58 -6.67 -13.61
CA LEU A 69 16.79 -7.47 -14.81
C LEU A 69 17.88 -6.91 -15.72
N GLU A 70 18.01 -5.58 -15.83
CA GLU A 70 18.99 -4.92 -16.70
C GLU A 70 20.35 -4.72 -16.03
N GLY A 71 20.40 -4.81 -14.70
CA GLY A 71 21.63 -4.72 -13.91
C GLY A 71 22.50 -5.97 -13.94
N ASN A 72 23.19 -6.21 -12.83
CA ASN A 72 24.09 -7.36 -12.69
C ASN A 72 23.30 -8.68 -12.66
N PRO A 73 23.60 -9.67 -13.53
CA PRO A 73 22.91 -10.97 -13.53
C PRO A 73 22.92 -11.69 -12.17
N GLN A 74 23.98 -11.53 -11.38
CA GLN A 74 24.05 -12.09 -10.03
C GLN A 74 23.00 -11.47 -9.11
N VAL A 75 22.75 -10.16 -9.23
CA VAL A 75 21.73 -9.47 -8.45
C VAL A 75 20.34 -9.96 -8.85
N CYS A 76 20.07 -10.17 -10.14
CA CYS A 76 18.83 -10.77 -10.60
C CYS A 76 18.60 -12.14 -9.95
N TYR A 77 19.62 -13.01 -9.97
CA TYR A 77 19.52 -14.32 -9.35
C TYR A 77 19.35 -14.23 -7.83
N ASP A 78 20.06 -13.32 -7.17
CA ASP A 78 19.96 -13.17 -5.71
C ASP A 78 18.57 -12.69 -5.28
N ILE A 79 17.96 -11.77 -6.06
CA ILE A 79 16.65 -11.16 -5.78
C ILE A 79 15.47 -12.05 -6.19
N PHE A 80 15.51 -12.66 -7.37
CA PHE A 80 14.40 -13.44 -7.91
C PHE A 80 14.60 -14.96 -7.78
N ARG A 81 15.76 -15.42 -7.32
CA ARG A 81 16.15 -16.85 -7.29
C ARG A 81 16.02 -17.54 -8.64
N MET A 82 16.14 -16.76 -9.71
CA MET A 82 15.92 -17.18 -11.08
C MET A 82 16.87 -16.41 -12.00
N ASP A 83 17.46 -17.11 -12.96
CA ASP A 83 18.24 -16.46 -14.00
C ASP A 83 17.36 -15.55 -14.86
N LYS A 84 17.92 -14.43 -15.32
CA LYS A 84 17.23 -13.43 -16.13
C LYS A 84 16.56 -14.03 -17.37
N THR A 85 17.23 -14.94 -18.07
CA THR A 85 16.69 -15.52 -19.30
C THR A 85 15.46 -16.38 -18.99
N ILE A 86 15.54 -17.20 -17.94
CA ILE A 86 14.44 -18.04 -17.47
C ILE A 86 13.27 -17.19 -16.98
N PHE A 87 13.55 -16.07 -16.30
CA PHE A 87 12.52 -15.12 -15.88
C PHE A 87 11.72 -14.58 -17.07
N TRP A 88 12.41 -14.14 -18.13
CA TRP A 88 11.75 -13.65 -19.34
C TRP A 88 10.97 -14.75 -20.05
N HIS A 89 11.53 -15.96 -20.13
CA HIS A 89 10.81 -17.10 -20.69
C HIS A 89 9.53 -17.41 -19.91
N LEU A 90 9.57 -17.43 -18.58
CA LEU A 90 8.39 -17.63 -17.74
C LEU A 90 7.33 -16.54 -17.99
N CYS A 91 7.73 -15.27 -18.00
CA CYS A 91 6.80 -14.17 -18.25
C CYS A 91 6.15 -14.28 -19.64
N ASN A 92 6.93 -14.62 -20.66
CA ASN A 92 6.44 -14.78 -22.03
C ASN A 92 5.49 -15.97 -22.17
N GLU A 93 5.78 -17.11 -21.55
CA GLU A 93 4.88 -18.28 -21.54
C GLU A 93 3.54 -17.96 -20.89
N LEU A 94 3.57 -17.29 -19.73
CA LEU A 94 2.34 -16.90 -19.03
C LEU A 94 1.50 -15.90 -19.84
N LYS A 95 2.14 -14.98 -20.56
CA LYS A 95 1.47 -14.05 -21.49
C LYS A 95 0.88 -14.78 -22.69
N TRP A 96 1.68 -15.64 -23.33
CA TRP A 96 1.29 -16.34 -24.55
C TRP A 96 0.12 -17.29 -24.32
N LEU A 97 0.09 -17.96 -23.16
CA LEU A 97 -1.00 -18.85 -22.76
C LEU A 97 -2.18 -18.12 -22.11
N HIS A 98 -2.15 -16.78 -22.02
CA HIS A 98 -3.18 -15.98 -21.34
C HIS A 98 -3.45 -16.41 -19.88
N LEU A 99 -2.43 -16.94 -19.18
CA LEU A 99 -2.55 -17.40 -17.80
C LEU A 99 -2.44 -16.26 -16.79
N LEU A 100 -1.72 -15.20 -17.17
CA LEU A 100 -1.60 -13.98 -16.38
C LEU A 100 -1.74 -12.78 -17.30
N GLU A 101 -2.86 -12.07 -17.17
CA GLU A 101 -3.13 -10.86 -17.91
C GLU A 101 -2.78 -9.63 -17.09
N GLU A 102 -2.36 -8.58 -17.78
CA GLU A 102 -2.11 -7.27 -17.17
C GLU A 102 -3.46 -6.69 -16.73
N ASP A 103 -3.60 -6.33 -15.45
CA ASP A 103 -4.76 -5.60 -14.98
C ASP A 103 -4.62 -4.18 -15.49
N ILE A 104 -5.63 -3.70 -16.20
CA ILE A 104 -5.66 -2.47 -17.01
C ILE A 104 -4.83 -1.35 -16.34
N GLY A 105 -3.55 -1.26 -16.73
CA GLY A 105 -2.63 -0.18 -16.38
C GLY A 105 -2.00 -0.16 -14.98
N ILE A 106 -2.16 -1.16 -14.11
CA ILE A 106 -1.69 -1.07 -12.71
C ILE A 106 -0.37 -1.81 -12.47
N VAL A 107 -0.25 -3.08 -12.87
CA VAL A 107 0.94 -3.91 -12.63
C VAL A 107 1.19 -4.79 -13.85
N LEU A 108 2.44 -4.80 -14.32
CA LEU A 108 2.85 -5.68 -15.43
C LEU A 108 3.02 -7.12 -14.97
N VAL A 109 2.93 -8.06 -15.90
CA VAL A 109 3.23 -9.48 -15.65
C VAL A 109 4.62 -9.67 -15.04
N GLU A 110 5.63 -9.00 -15.57
CA GLU A 110 7.01 -9.06 -15.06
C GLU A 110 7.07 -8.59 -13.60
N GLU A 111 6.32 -7.54 -13.28
CA GLU A 111 6.27 -7.01 -11.92
C GLU A 111 5.53 -7.95 -10.97
N ALA A 112 4.43 -8.56 -11.40
CA ALA A 112 3.69 -9.55 -10.63
C ALA A 112 4.54 -10.82 -10.38
N ILE A 113 5.25 -11.31 -11.40
CA ILE A 113 6.15 -12.45 -11.28
C ILE A 113 7.36 -12.11 -10.41
N GLY A 114 7.98 -10.95 -10.60
CA GLY A 114 9.04 -10.44 -9.74
C GLY A 114 8.60 -10.33 -8.27
N THR A 115 7.37 -9.89 -8.02
CA THR A 115 6.78 -9.80 -6.67
C THR A 115 6.65 -11.18 -6.03
N VAL A 116 6.11 -12.17 -6.74
CA VAL A 116 5.99 -13.55 -6.22
C VAL A 116 7.36 -14.14 -5.94
N LEU A 117 8.29 -14.06 -6.90
CA LEU A 117 9.64 -14.60 -6.76
C LEU A 117 10.40 -13.95 -5.60
N PHE A 118 10.25 -12.64 -5.40
CA PHE A 118 10.82 -11.94 -4.26
C PHE A 118 10.25 -12.44 -2.93
N ILE A 119 8.91 -12.58 -2.83
CA ILE A 119 8.26 -13.07 -1.61
C ILE A 119 8.71 -14.50 -1.28
N ILE A 120 8.64 -15.43 -2.24
CA ILE A 120 8.97 -16.84 -1.99
C ILE A 120 10.48 -17.05 -1.83
N GLY A 121 11.30 -16.32 -2.58
CA GLY A 121 12.75 -16.47 -2.61
C GLY A 121 13.47 -15.92 -1.38
N HIS A 122 12.81 -15.01 -0.66
CA HIS A 122 13.34 -14.38 0.56
C HIS A 122 12.45 -14.57 1.80
N ASN A 123 11.32 -15.27 1.69
CA ASN A 123 10.29 -15.31 2.73
C ASN A 123 9.93 -13.88 3.22
N ALA A 124 9.74 -12.97 2.26
CA ALA A 124 9.53 -11.56 2.54
C ALA A 124 8.08 -11.29 2.95
N ASP A 125 7.90 -10.49 4.00
CA ASP A 125 6.58 -10.05 4.45
C ASP A 125 5.91 -9.13 3.42
N TYR A 126 4.58 -9.18 3.34
CA TYR A 126 3.80 -8.33 2.43
C TYR A 126 4.04 -6.83 2.63
N GLN A 127 4.34 -6.38 3.85
CA GLN A 127 4.66 -4.98 4.13
C GLN A 127 5.99 -4.56 3.50
N LEU A 128 7.02 -5.40 3.61
CA LEU A 128 8.33 -5.15 3.01
C LEU A 128 8.21 -5.13 1.47
N THR A 129 7.46 -6.08 0.93
CA THR A 129 7.23 -6.17 -0.51
C THR A 129 6.41 -4.99 -1.04
N ALA A 130 5.36 -4.57 -0.32
CA ALA A 130 4.59 -3.36 -0.64
C ALA A 130 5.47 -2.11 -0.67
N ASN A 131 6.36 -1.96 0.31
CA ASN A 131 7.33 -0.87 0.31
C ASN A 131 8.36 -1.00 -0.82
N ARG A 132 8.83 -2.20 -1.16
CA ARG A 132 9.80 -2.38 -2.24
C ARG A 132 9.21 -2.05 -3.62
N PHE A 133 8.05 -2.61 -3.92
CA PHE A 133 7.40 -2.49 -5.23
C PHE A 133 6.48 -1.27 -5.33
N GLN A 134 6.38 -0.46 -4.27
CA GLN A 134 5.59 0.78 -4.25
C GLN A 134 4.10 0.56 -4.55
N HIS A 135 3.53 -0.47 -3.92
CA HIS A 135 2.13 -0.83 -4.05
C HIS A 135 1.45 -0.91 -2.70
N SER A 136 0.11 -0.84 -2.71
CA SER A 136 -0.67 -1.13 -1.51
C SER A 136 -0.55 -2.62 -1.14
N LEU A 137 -0.78 -2.96 0.14
CA LEU A 137 -0.81 -4.36 0.57
C LEU A 137 -1.87 -5.17 -0.19
N GLU A 138 -3.03 -4.57 -0.46
CA GLU A 138 -4.11 -5.20 -1.23
C GLU A 138 -3.64 -5.55 -2.64
N THR A 139 -2.94 -4.62 -3.30
CA THR A 139 -2.35 -4.83 -4.62
C THR A 139 -1.34 -5.98 -4.59
N ILE A 140 -0.41 -5.98 -3.62
CA ILE A 140 0.58 -7.06 -3.47
C ILE A 140 -0.10 -8.42 -3.26
N GLN A 141 -1.08 -8.51 -2.36
CA GLN A 141 -1.77 -9.76 -2.05
C GLN A 141 -2.56 -10.29 -3.26
N ARG A 142 -3.25 -9.40 -3.98
CA ARG A 142 -3.98 -9.75 -5.21
C ARG A 142 -3.02 -10.33 -6.24
N TRP A 143 -1.92 -9.66 -6.54
CA TRP A 143 -0.97 -10.11 -7.54
C TRP A 143 -0.22 -11.37 -7.14
N PHE A 144 0.14 -11.49 -5.87
CA PHE A 144 0.73 -12.71 -5.34
C PHE A 144 -0.17 -13.92 -5.61
N ARG A 145 -1.47 -13.81 -5.32
CA ARG A 145 -2.44 -14.87 -5.59
C ARG A 145 -2.58 -15.16 -7.09
N HIS A 146 -2.77 -14.13 -7.91
CA HIS A 146 -3.00 -14.30 -9.35
C HIS A 146 -1.79 -14.94 -10.04
N ALA A 147 -0.58 -14.46 -9.75
CA ALA A 147 0.65 -15.01 -10.32
C ALA A 147 0.95 -16.43 -9.82
N LEU A 148 0.68 -16.76 -8.55
CA LEU A 148 0.80 -18.15 -8.07
C LEU A 148 -0.18 -19.10 -8.77
N CYS A 149 -1.44 -18.68 -8.98
CA CYS A 149 -2.41 -19.49 -9.73
C CYS A 149 -1.96 -19.70 -11.18
N ALA A 150 -1.41 -18.68 -11.81
CA ALA A 150 -0.88 -18.77 -13.18
C ALA A 150 0.31 -19.74 -13.26
N ILE A 151 1.29 -19.62 -12.35
CA ILE A 151 2.45 -20.52 -12.28
C ILE A 151 2.01 -21.96 -11.99
N HIS A 152 1.06 -22.17 -11.08
CA HIS A 152 0.50 -23.49 -10.80
C HIS A 152 -0.12 -24.11 -12.05
N THR A 153 -0.91 -23.33 -12.79
CA THR A 153 -1.58 -23.79 -14.02
C THR A 153 -0.57 -24.14 -15.09
N LEU A 154 0.46 -23.30 -15.26
CA LEU A 154 1.60 -23.59 -16.15
C LEU A 154 2.30 -24.89 -15.75
N GLY A 155 2.53 -25.11 -14.46
CA GLY A 155 3.09 -26.35 -13.92
C GLY A 155 2.25 -27.57 -14.29
N CYS A 156 0.91 -27.49 -14.18
CA CYS A 156 0.02 -28.57 -14.60
C CYS A 156 0.08 -28.88 -16.10
N LEU A 157 0.33 -27.87 -16.94
CA LEU A 157 0.47 -28.06 -18.39
C LEU A 157 1.82 -28.70 -18.75
N ILE A 158 2.91 -28.29 -18.09
CA ILE A 158 4.26 -28.75 -18.40
C ILE A 158 4.56 -30.12 -17.78
N ILE A 159 4.15 -30.34 -16.53
CA ILE A 159 4.47 -31.55 -15.75
C ILE A 159 3.45 -32.68 -16.03
N TRP A 160 2.57 -32.51 -17.02
CA TRP A 160 1.58 -33.53 -17.36
C TRP A 160 2.27 -34.88 -17.65
N PRO A 161 1.91 -35.96 -16.93
CA PRO A 161 2.50 -37.26 -17.19
C PRO A 161 2.12 -37.68 -18.61
N ASP A 162 3.11 -38.10 -19.39
CA ASP A 162 2.87 -38.72 -20.69
C ASP A 162 1.88 -39.88 -20.48
N ALA A 163 0.70 -39.79 -21.11
CA ALA A 163 -0.32 -40.81 -21.01
C ALA A 163 0.19 -42.19 -21.46
N ASN A 164 1.27 -42.21 -22.26
CA ASN A 164 1.94 -43.42 -22.74
C ASN A 164 3.06 -43.92 -21.81
N ALA A 165 3.50 -43.14 -20.82
CA ALA A 165 4.52 -43.58 -19.86
C ALA A 165 3.99 -44.55 -18.79
N ALA A 166 2.67 -44.80 -18.76
CA ALA A 166 2.03 -45.76 -17.87
C ALA A 166 2.20 -47.23 -18.33
N GLU A 167 2.67 -47.48 -19.55
CA GLU A 167 3.06 -48.83 -19.98
C GLU A 167 4.45 -49.18 -19.46
N LEU A 168 4.52 -49.52 -18.16
CA LEU A 168 5.68 -50.21 -17.58
C LEU A 168 5.93 -51.50 -18.40
N PRO A 169 7.17 -51.79 -18.81
CA PRO A 169 7.45 -53.00 -19.59
C PRO A 169 7.01 -54.24 -18.81
N HIS A 170 6.10 -55.01 -19.42
CA HIS A 170 5.65 -56.31 -18.95
C HIS A 170 6.77 -57.35 -19.08
N SER A 171 7.87 -57.19 -18.35
CA SER A 171 8.89 -58.22 -18.25
C SER A 171 9.84 -57.96 -17.09
N LEU A 172 9.62 -58.67 -15.99
CA LEU A 172 10.65 -59.35 -15.20
C LEU A 172 10.07 -60.67 -14.68
#